data_AF-A0A9C9W423-F1
#
_entry.id   AF-A0A9C9W423-F1
#
_cell.length_a   1.000
_cell.length_b   1.000
_cell.length_c   1.000
_cell.angle_alpha   90.00
_cell.angle_beta   90.00
_cell.angle_gamma   90.00
#
_symmetry.space_group_name_H-M   'P 1'
#
loop_
_entity.id
_entity.type
_entity.pdbx_description
1 polymer ?
#
loop_
_entity_poly.entity_id
_entity_poly.type
_entity_poly.pdbx_seq_one_letter_code
_entity_poly.pdbx_strand_id
1 'polypeptide(L)'
;MSELFTEKRWTGEFFLPDSYEKRFCGEVNYSPEEGVILSYTITGNDVPPETEVLHGVLSSGDKCTLIGRFSAHHAGTSLRNGLVTHPGKAGFLCLVIGDLLPHDERFADIDFSLTNLQEFFYPSGFKDLVKYSEKPIYSVDTPFGRMEVGNTATFGSLHSDDIASL
;
A
#
# COMPACT_ATOMS: atom_id res chain seq x y z
N MET A 1 9.30 -10.41 -11.84
CA MET A 1 8.08 -10.45 -12.66
C MET A 1 7.07 -9.52 -12.00
N SER A 2 6.68 -8.42 -12.67
CA SER A 2 5.43 -7.61 -12.59
C SER A 2 4.50 -7.65 -11.35
N GLU A 3 4.99 -7.71 -10.12
CA GLU A 3 4.11 -7.69 -8.93
C GLU A 3 3.27 -6.41 -8.79
N LEU A 4 3.78 -5.28 -9.30
CA LEU A 4 3.10 -3.98 -9.30
C LEU A 4 1.82 -3.97 -10.16
N PHE A 5 1.77 -4.77 -11.22
CA PHE A 5 0.61 -4.86 -12.11
C PHE A 5 -0.33 -6.03 -11.78
N THR A 6 -0.01 -6.76 -10.72
CA THR A 6 -0.82 -7.91 -10.30
C THR A 6 -1.93 -7.41 -9.41
N GLU A 7 -3.16 -7.79 -9.72
CA GLU A 7 -4.30 -7.54 -8.85
C GLU A 7 -4.10 -8.25 -7.52
N LYS A 8 -4.43 -7.56 -6.43
CA LYS A 8 -4.28 -8.08 -5.07
C LYS A 8 -5.57 -7.87 -4.29
N ARG A 9 -5.86 -8.81 -3.38
CA ARG A 9 -7.08 -8.81 -2.58
C ARG A 9 -6.73 -9.16 -1.14
N TRP A 10 -7.27 -8.35 -0.23
CA TRP A 10 -7.13 -8.54 1.21
C TRP A 10 -8.49 -8.43 1.87
N THR A 11 -8.78 -9.36 2.77
CA THR A 11 -10.01 -9.33 3.59
C THR A 11 -9.63 -8.95 5.01
N GLY A 12 -10.54 -8.30 5.72
CA GLY A 12 -10.26 -7.88 7.10
C GLY A 12 -11.42 -7.17 7.78
N GLU A 13 -11.12 -6.69 8.97
CA GLU A 13 -11.98 -5.81 9.75
C GLU A 13 -11.42 -4.39 9.67
N PHE A 14 -12.30 -3.40 9.51
CA PHE A 14 -11.95 -2.00 9.32
C PHE A 14 -12.72 -1.12 10.30
N PHE A 15 -12.09 -0.06 10.76
CA PHE A 15 -12.61 0.81 11.82
C PHE A 15 -12.00 2.21 11.72
N LEU A 16 -12.70 3.19 12.29
CA LEU A 16 -12.13 4.53 12.47
C LEU A 16 -11.00 4.47 13.51
N PRO A 17 -10.05 5.42 13.47
CA PRO A 17 -9.05 5.58 14.52
C PRO A 17 -9.69 5.52 15.91
N ASP A 18 -9.04 4.77 16.81
CA ASP A 18 -9.45 4.56 18.19
C ASP A 18 -10.84 3.91 18.40
N SER A 19 -11.43 3.34 17.33
CA SER A 19 -12.81 2.83 17.33
C SER A 19 -12.92 1.35 16.95
N TYR A 20 -11.97 0.51 17.38
CA TYR A 20 -11.92 -0.92 17.02
C TYR A 20 -13.20 -1.70 17.37
N GLU A 21 -13.89 -1.34 18.46
CA GLU A 21 -15.15 -1.98 18.85
C GLU A 21 -16.30 -1.73 17.85
N LYS A 22 -16.18 -0.70 17.01
CA LYS A 22 -17.13 -0.36 15.93
C LYS A 22 -16.67 -0.83 14.56
N ARG A 23 -15.82 -1.86 14.52
CA ARG A 23 -15.30 -2.41 13.26
C ARG A 23 -16.39 -3.05 12.40
N PHE A 24 -16.13 -3.06 11.10
CA PHE A 24 -16.97 -3.70 10.11
C PHE A 24 -16.11 -4.53 9.15
N CYS A 25 -16.71 -5.56 8.57
CA CYS A 25 -16.01 -6.42 7.63
C CYS A 25 -15.91 -5.75 6.27
N GLY A 26 -14.77 -5.97 5.61
CA GLY A 26 -14.57 -5.49 4.26
C GLY A 26 -13.49 -6.27 3.51
N GLU A 27 -13.34 -5.87 2.28
CA GLU A 27 -12.36 -6.40 1.35
C GLU A 27 -11.73 -5.28 0.54
N VAL A 28 -10.42 -5.20 0.62
CA VAL A 28 -9.60 -4.30 -0.17
C VAL A 28 -9.16 -5.02 -1.43
N ASN A 29 -9.43 -4.42 -2.57
CA ASN A 29 -8.93 -4.86 -3.86
C ASN A 29 -8.00 -3.77 -4.41
N TYR A 30 -6.85 -4.18 -4.93
CA TYR A 30 -5.95 -3.33 -5.69
C TYR A 30 -5.92 -3.82 -7.14
N SER A 31 -6.09 -2.89 -8.07
CA SER A 31 -5.72 -3.08 -9.47
C SER A 31 -5.00 -1.84 -10.01
N PRO A 32 -4.17 -1.96 -11.06
CA PRO A 32 -3.53 -0.80 -11.68
C PRO A 32 -4.52 0.20 -12.29
N GLU A 33 -5.70 -0.27 -12.70
CA GLU A 33 -6.70 0.54 -13.38
C GLU A 33 -7.65 1.25 -12.41
N GLU A 34 -8.04 0.58 -11.32
CA GLU A 34 -9.03 1.09 -10.36
C GLU A 34 -8.40 1.62 -9.06
N GLY A 35 -7.11 1.38 -8.84
CA GLY A 35 -6.41 1.75 -7.62
C GLY A 35 -6.83 0.85 -6.45
N VAL A 36 -6.92 1.44 -5.25
CA VAL A 36 -7.29 0.73 -4.02
C VAL A 36 -8.77 0.96 -3.72
N ILE A 37 -9.57 -0.11 -3.71
CA ILE A 37 -11.01 -0.06 -3.43
C ILE A 37 -11.34 -0.96 -2.26
N LEU A 38 -11.97 -0.41 -1.22
CA LEU A 38 -12.63 -1.16 -0.16
C LEU A 38 -14.09 -1.42 -0.54
N SER A 39 -14.47 -2.70 -0.62
CA SER A 39 -15.87 -3.12 -0.57
C SER A 39 -16.22 -3.49 0.86
N TYR A 40 -17.29 -2.94 1.42
CA TYR A 40 -17.63 -3.12 2.83
C TYR A 40 -19.12 -3.39 3.04
N THR A 41 -19.45 -3.89 4.22
CA THR A 41 -20.82 -3.96 4.72
C THR A 41 -20.85 -3.62 6.20
N ILE A 42 -21.52 -2.52 6.54
CA ILE A 42 -21.77 -2.12 7.93
C ILE A 42 -23.15 -2.63 8.34
N THR A 43 -23.27 -3.14 9.56
CA THR A 43 -24.52 -3.69 10.08
C THR A 43 -25.08 -2.81 11.18
N GLY A 44 -26.40 -2.64 11.20
CA GLY A 44 -27.09 -1.79 12.16
C GLY A 44 -27.10 -0.32 11.79
N ASN A 45 -27.56 0.53 12.71
CA ASN A 45 -27.82 1.95 12.45
C ASN A 45 -26.64 2.87 12.84
N ASP A 46 -25.62 2.34 13.51
CA ASP A 46 -24.45 3.12 13.93
C ASP A 46 -23.44 3.19 12.77
N VAL A 47 -23.77 4.02 11.79
CA VAL A 47 -22.93 4.25 10.61
C VAL A 47 -21.75 5.14 11.03
N PRO A 48 -20.50 4.75 10.77
CA PRO A 48 -19.33 5.54 11.12
C PRO A 48 -19.35 6.90 10.44
N PRO A 49 -18.89 7.97 11.13
CA PRO A 49 -18.73 9.28 10.52
C PRO A 49 -17.66 9.26 9.44
N GLU A 50 -17.61 10.35 8.68
CA GLU A 50 -16.60 10.57 7.66
C GLU A 50 -15.19 10.69 8.27
N THR A 51 -14.20 10.14 7.58
CA THR A 51 -12.78 10.17 7.99
C THR A 51 -11.87 10.20 6.76
N GLU A 52 -10.66 10.71 6.91
CA GLU A 52 -9.59 10.66 5.88
C GLU A 52 -8.65 9.46 6.06
N VAL A 53 -8.78 8.74 7.18
CA VAL A 53 -8.00 7.54 7.47
C VAL A 53 -8.92 6.46 8.04
N LEU A 54 -8.77 5.25 7.52
CA LEU A 54 -9.45 4.06 8.03
C LEU A 54 -8.41 3.02 8.43
N HIS A 55 -8.48 2.55 9.67
CA HIS A 55 -7.62 1.50 10.19
C HIS A 55 -8.22 0.14 9.89
N GLY A 56 -7.36 -0.88 9.82
CA GLY A 56 -7.79 -2.24 9.61
C GLY A 56 -6.85 -3.28 10.19
N VAL A 57 -7.41 -4.47 10.39
CA VAL A 57 -6.66 -5.69 10.68
C VAL A 57 -7.05 -6.71 9.60
N LEU A 58 -6.07 -7.11 8.80
CA LEU A 58 -6.23 -8.08 7.72
C LEU A 58 -6.42 -9.48 8.29
N SER A 59 -6.98 -10.40 7.49
CA SER A 59 -7.17 -11.80 7.88
C SER A 59 -5.85 -12.55 8.14
N SER A 60 -4.72 -12.03 7.66
CA SER A 60 -3.38 -12.49 8.04
C SER A 60 -2.97 -12.12 9.47
N GLY A 61 -3.68 -11.20 10.11
CA GLY A 61 -3.31 -10.57 11.38
C GLY A 61 -2.53 -9.27 11.21
N ASP A 62 -2.15 -8.90 9.98
CA ASP A 62 -1.41 -7.68 9.72
C ASP A 62 -2.29 -6.44 9.93
N LYS A 63 -1.74 -5.44 10.60
CA LYS A 63 -2.33 -4.10 10.67
C LYS A 63 -2.27 -3.45 9.30
N CYS A 64 -3.27 -2.63 8.97
CA CYS A 64 -3.22 -1.82 7.78
C CYS A 64 -3.93 -0.47 7.96
N THR A 65 -3.57 0.47 7.10
CA THR A 65 -4.14 1.81 7.04
C THR A 65 -4.53 2.14 5.62
N LEU A 66 -5.79 2.50 5.42
CA LEU A 66 -6.32 3.03 4.17
C LEU A 66 -6.35 4.56 4.27
N ILE A 67 -5.66 5.23 3.35
CA ILE A 67 -5.55 6.70 3.32
C ILE A 67 -6.43 7.26 2.22
N GLY A 68 -7.35 8.13 2.58
CA GLY A 68 -8.32 8.76 1.70
C GLY A 68 -9.70 8.87 2.34
N ARG A 69 -10.50 9.79 1.79
CA ARG A 69 -11.85 10.09 2.26
C ARG A 69 -12.77 8.88 2.24
N PHE A 70 -13.21 8.46 3.41
CA PHE A 70 -14.20 7.42 3.63
C PHE A 70 -15.48 8.03 4.22
N SER A 71 -16.62 7.74 3.59
CA SER A 71 -17.93 8.15 4.09
C SER A 71 -18.94 7.04 3.84
N ALA A 72 -19.47 6.45 4.91
CA ALA A 72 -20.50 5.41 4.82
C ALA A 72 -21.92 5.99 4.65
N HIS A 73 -22.10 7.31 4.74
CA HIS A 73 -23.40 7.97 4.58
C HIS A 73 -23.95 7.88 3.15
N HIS A 74 -23.09 7.65 2.16
CA HIS A 74 -23.48 7.47 0.76
C HIS A 74 -23.71 5.99 0.41
N ALA A 75 -23.57 5.08 1.39
CA ALA A 75 -23.82 3.66 1.17
C ALA A 75 -25.31 3.39 0.92
N GLY A 76 -25.59 2.37 0.09
CA GLY A 76 -26.96 1.88 -0.04
C GLY A 76 -27.45 1.36 1.31
N THR A 77 -28.77 1.40 1.55
CA THR A 77 -29.37 0.76 2.73
C THR A 77 -30.16 -0.46 2.26
N SER A 78 -29.94 -1.60 2.89
CA SER A 78 -30.67 -2.84 2.64
C SER A 78 -31.27 -3.37 3.93
N LEU A 79 -32.51 -3.85 3.85
CA LEU A 79 -33.16 -4.57 4.94
C LEU A 79 -33.43 -6.00 4.47
N ARG A 80 -32.74 -6.97 5.04
CA ARG A 80 -32.93 -8.39 4.71
C ARG A 80 -33.07 -9.19 6.00
N ASN A 81 -34.15 -9.96 6.12
CA ASN A 81 -34.45 -10.79 7.29
C ASN A 81 -34.44 -10.00 8.63
N GLY A 82 -34.88 -8.74 8.61
CA GLY A 82 -34.88 -7.88 9.80
C GLY A 82 -33.53 -7.24 10.16
N LEU A 83 -32.49 -7.50 9.37
CA LEU A 83 -31.16 -6.91 9.55
C LEU A 83 -30.98 -5.72 8.60
N VAL A 84 -30.70 -4.55 9.16
CA VAL A 84 -30.29 -3.36 8.39
C VAL A 84 -28.80 -3.47 8.08
N THR A 85 -28.46 -3.36 6.80
CA THR A 85 -27.08 -3.34 6.33
C THR A 85 -26.83 -2.16 5.40
N HIS A 86 -25.60 -1.67 5.43
CA HIS A 86 -25.10 -0.57 4.62
C HIS A 86 -23.92 -1.06 3.78
N PRO A 87 -24.17 -1.76 2.65
CA PRO A 87 -23.13 -2.15 1.72
C PRO A 87 -22.64 -0.95 0.90
N GLY A 88 -21.33 -0.87 0.68
CA GLY A 88 -20.74 0.21 -0.09
C GLY A 88 -19.37 -0.12 -0.66
N LYS A 89 -18.89 0.79 -1.50
CA LYS A 89 -17.52 0.80 -2.03
C LYS A 89 -16.90 2.17 -1.80
N ALA A 90 -15.63 2.21 -1.41
CA ALA A 90 -14.87 3.44 -1.24
C ALA A 90 -13.48 3.29 -1.86
N GLY A 91 -13.06 4.29 -2.64
CA GLY A 91 -11.72 4.36 -3.22
C GLY A 91 -10.76 5.08 -2.27
N PHE A 92 -9.51 4.65 -2.26
CA PHE A 92 -8.45 5.20 -1.41
C PHE A 92 -7.22 5.55 -2.24
N LEU A 93 -6.44 6.53 -1.76
CA LEU A 93 -5.19 6.95 -2.39
C LEU A 93 -4.12 5.86 -2.24
N CYS A 94 -4.05 5.23 -1.08
CA CYS A 94 -3.14 4.12 -0.83
C CYS A 94 -3.59 3.21 0.31
N LEU A 95 -3.00 2.01 0.32
CA LEU A 95 -3.04 1.04 1.40
C LEU A 95 -1.64 0.90 1.97
N VAL A 96 -1.48 1.13 3.27
CA VAL A 96 -0.26 0.82 4.02
C VAL A 96 -0.49 -0.45 4.81
N ILE A 97 0.41 -1.43 4.69
CA ILE A 97 0.35 -2.70 5.42
C ILE A 97 1.53 -2.74 6.41
N GLY A 98 1.27 -3.21 7.62
CA GLY A 98 2.23 -3.34 8.71
C GLY A 98 1.96 -2.44 9.90
N ASP A 99 1.13 -1.39 9.76
CA ASP A 99 0.87 -0.44 10.85
C ASP A 99 -0.50 0.27 10.77
N LEU A 100 -0.89 0.85 11.91
CA LEU A 100 -2.07 1.72 12.10
C LEU A 100 -1.59 3.17 12.22
N LEU A 101 -1.51 3.86 11.09
CA LEU A 101 -0.94 5.21 11.04
C LEU A 101 -1.99 6.25 11.41
N PRO A 102 -1.64 7.25 12.24
CA PRO A 102 -2.49 8.42 12.42
C PRO A 102 -2.52 9.29 11.14
N HIS A 103 -3.51 10.17 11.05
CA HIS A 103 -3.67 11.06 9.88
C HIS A 103 -2.51 12.05 9.70
N ASP A 104 -1.87 12.46 10.78
CA ASP A 104 -0.77 13.42 10.79
C ASP A 104 0.63 12.76 10.82
N GLU A 105 0.69 11.45 10.56
CA GLU A 105 1.95 10.71 10.48
C GLU A 105 2.90 11.32 9.44
N ARG A 106 4.19 11.37 9.77
CA ARG A 106 5.23 11.93 8.89
C ARG A 106 6.34 10.92 8.68
N PHE A 107 6.59 10.61 7.43
CA PHE A 107 7.73 9.79 7.04
C PHE A 107 8.96 10.67 6.83
N ALA A 108 10.07 10.29 7.46
CA ALA A 108 11.35 10.94 7.22
C ALA A 108 11.86 10.61 5.80
N ASP A 109 11.73 9.33 5.42
CA ASP A 109 12.25 8.77 4.18
C ASP A 109 11.27 7.72 3.63
N ILE A 110 11.19 7.60 2.30
CA ILE A 110 10.39 6.58 1.62
C ILE A 110 11.25 5.98 0.50
N ASP A 111 11.53 4.69 0.61
CA ASP A 111 12.28 3.93 -0.38
C ASP A 111 11.35 2.98 -1.14
N PHE A 112 11.40 3.01 -2.47
CA PHE A 112 10.71 2.02 -3.30
C PHE A 112 11.61 1.56 -4.43
N SER A 113 11.56 0.26 -4.72
CA SER A 113 12.33 -0.37 -5.79
C SER A 113 11.43 -0.66 -6.98
N LEU A 114 11.76 -0.07 -8.13
CA LEU A 114 11.10 -0.38 -9.40
C LEU A 114 11.96 -1.35 -10.19
N THR A 115 11.40 -2.52 -10.48
CA THR A 115 12.09 -3.51 -11.32
C THR A 115 12.31 -2.94 -12.72
N ASN A 116 13.48 -3.21 -13.31
CA ASN A 116 13.85 -2.77 -14.66
C ASN A 116 13.93 -1.24 -14.87
N LEU A 117 13.98 -0.43 -13.80
CA LEU A 117 14.18 1.02 -13.93
C LEU A 117 15.50 1.37 -14.63
N GLN A 118 16.52 0.51 -14.48
CA GLN A 118 17.78 0.58 -15.22
C GLN A 118 17.60 0.58 -16.75
N GLU A 119 16.56 -0.07 -17.30
CA GLU A 119 16.30 -0.11 -18.74
C GLU A 119 15.78 1.23 -19.26
N PHE A 120 15.07 1.98 -18.41
CA PHE A 120 14.60 3.33 -18.72
C PHE A 120 15.74 4.34 -18.73
N PHE A 121 16.68 4.22 -17.78
CA PHE A 121 17.84 5.12 -17.73
C PHE A 121 18.91 4.78 -18.79
N TYR A 122 19.01 3.51 -19.19
CA TYR A 122 20.02 3.02 -20.14
C TYR A 122 19.42 2.14 -21.26
N PRO A 123 18.60 2.71 -22.16
CA PRO A 123 17.82 1.95 -23.15
C PRO A 123 18.64 1.23 -24.24
N SER A 124 19.96 1.41 -24.31
CA SER A 124 20.82 0.93 -25.42
C SER A 124 21.66 -0.32 -25.10
N GLY A 125 21.34 -1.06 -24.04
CA GLY A 125 22.09 -2.27 -23.67
C GLY A 125 23.39 -2.02 -22.90
N PHE A 126 23.66 -0.77 -22.49
CA PHE A 126 24.84 -0.42 -21.67
C PHE A 126 24.66 -0.70 -20.17
N LYS A 127 23.75 -1.59 -19.78
CA LYS A 127 23.45 -1.90 -18.37
C LYS A 127 24.70 -2.34 -17.61
N ASP A 128 25.56 -3.12 -18.27
CA ASP A 128 26.80 -3.65 -17.71
C ASP A 128 27.87 -2.56 -17.45
N LEU A 129 27.69 -1.34 -17.98
CA LEU A 129 28.60 -0.22 -17.74
C LEU A 129 28.22 0.61 -16.50
N VAL A 130 27.03 0.39 -15.93
CA VAL A 130 26.58 1.12 -14.75
C VAL A 130 27.21 0.49 -13.52
N LYS A 131 28.35 1.04 -13.10
CA LYS A 131 29.05 0.59 -11.89
C LYS A 131 28.17 0.82 -10.67
N TYR A 132 28.19 -0.14 -9.74
CA TYR A 132 27.70 0.06 -8.39
C TYR A 132 28.30 1.34 -7.79
N SER A 133 27.46 2.12 -7.11
CA SER A 133 27.86 3.36 -6.47
C SER A 133 27.07 3.51 -5.18
N GLU A 134 27.77 3.79 -4.08
CA GLU A 134 27.14 4.19 -2.81
C GLU A 134 26.56 5.60 -2.87
N LYS A 135 26.93 6.38 -3.90
CA LYS A 135 26.36 7.70 -4.16
C LYS A 135 25.17 7.58 -5.12
N PRO A 136 24.11 8.39 -4.95
CA PRO A 136 22.98 8.40 -5.86
C PRO A 136 23.41 8.77 -7.29
N ILE A 137 22.82 8.09 -8.28
CA ILE A 137 22.93 8.40 -9.71
C ILE A 137 22.42 9.82 -9.99
N TYR A 138 21.35 10.21 -9.31
CA TYR A 138 20.73 11.52 -9.46
C TYR A 138 20.12 11.98 -8.14
N SER A 139 20.15 13.29 -7.88
CA SER A 139 19.56 13.91 -6.70
C SER A 139 18.94 15.26 -7.09
N VAL A 140 17.75 15.54 -6.59
CA VAL A 140 17.04 16.80 -6.82
C VAL A 140 16.32 17.25 -5.56
N ASP A 141 16.42 18.54 -5.24
CA ASP A 141 15.64 19.17 -4.18
C ASP A 141 14.27 19.58 -4.73
N THR A 142 13.21 19.14 -4.05
CA THR A 142 11.82 19.50 -4.37
C THR A 142 11.18 20.24 -3.19
N PRO A 143 10.05 20.94 -3.39
CA PRO A 143 9.35 21.60 -2.28
C PRO A 143 8.88 20.64 -1.17
N PHE A 144 8.75 19.35 -1.46
CA PHE A 144 8.27 18.33 -0.53
C PHE A 144 9.38 17.41 -0.01
N GLY A 145 10.64 17.64 -0.37
CA GLY A 145 11.78 16.85 0.10
C GLY A 145 12.84 16.62 -0.96
N ARG A 146 13.89 15.92 -0.58
CA ARG A 146 14.97 15.55 -1.49
C ARG A 146 14.65 14.19 -2.10
N MET A 147 14.75 14.09 -3.42
CA MET A 147 14.57 12.83 -4.15
C MET A 147 15.93 12.35 -4.66
N GLU A 148 16.25 11.08 -4.42
CA GLU A 148 17.49 10.46 -4.86
C GLU A 148 17.19 9.17 -5.63
N VAL A 149 17.94 8.95 -6.71
CA VAL A 149 17.90 7.71 -7.49
C VAL A 149 19.23 7.02 -7.31
N GLY A 150 19.26 5.85 -6.66
CA GLY A 150 20.46 5.03 -6.49
C GLY A 150 20.40 3.73 -7.29
N ASN A 151 21.57 3.15 -7.58
CA ASN A 151 21.66 1.75 -8.02
C ASN A 151 22.10 0.91 -6.82
N THR A 152 21.12 0.32 -6.13
CA THR A 152 21.37 -0.53 -4.97
C THR A 152 21.53 -1.99 -5.41
N ALA A 153 22.66 -2.60 -5.08
CA ALA A 153 22.90 -4.03 -5.29
C ALA A 153 22.81 -4.78 -3.96
N THR A 154 22.03 -5.87 -3.94
CA THR A 154 22.02 -6.81 -2.81
C THR A 154 23.03 -7.91 -3.10
N PHE A 155 24.17 -7.90 -2.41
CA PHE A 155 25.17 -8.95 -2.56
C PHE A 155 24.80 -10.15 -1.66
N GLY A 156 24.58 -11.31 -2.28
CA GLY A 156 24.53 -12.57 -1.53
C GLY A 156 25.93 -12.91 -1.02
N SER A 157 26.06 -13.40 0.22
CA SER A 157 27.33 -13.93 0.70
C SER A 157 27.68 -15.17 -0.11
N LEU A 158 28.73 -15.11 -0.93
CA LEU A 158 29.32 -16.31 -1.51
C LEU A 158 29.96 -17.11 -0.37
N HIS A 159 29.49 -18.34 -0.16
CA HIS A 159 30.21 -19.27 0.70
C HIS A 159 31.52 -19.67 -0.01
N SER A 160 32.57 -19.86 0.77
CA SER A 160 33.95 -20.10 0.31
C SER A 160 34.11 -21.28 -0.66
N ASP A 161 33.13 -22.17 -0.74
CA ASP A 161 33.18 -23.37 -1.58
C ASP A 161 32.92 -23.07 -3.07
N ASP A 162 32.34 -21.91 -3.41
CA ASP A 162 32.07 -21.52 -4.80
C ASP A 162 33.33 -20.99 -5.52
N ILE A 163 34.36 -20.57 -4.78
CA ILE A 163 35.58 -19.96 -5.34
C ILE A 163 36.56 -21.04 -5.86
N ALA A 164 36.40 -22.31 -5.46
CA ALA A 164 37.28 -23.40 -5.88
C ALA A 164 36.97 -23.96 -7.29
N SER A 165 35.99 -23.40 -8.00
CA SER A 165 35.55 -23.91 -9.31
C SER A 165 35.60 -22.90 -10.48
N LEU A 166 36.28 -21.76 -10.28
CA LEU A 166 36.65 -20.79 -11.32
C LEU A 166 38.15 -20.84 -11.62
#